data_AF-A0A645FMA9-F1
#
_entry.id   AF-A0A645FMA9-F1
#
_cell.length_a   1.000
_cell.length_b   1.000
_cell.length_c   1.000
_cell.angle_alpha   90.00
_cell.angle_beta   90.00
_cell.angle_gamma   90.00
#
_symmetry.space_group_name_H-M   'P 1'
#
loop_
_entity.id
_entity.type
_entity.pdbx_description
1 polymer ?
#
loop_
_entity_poly.entity_id
_entity_poly.type
_entity_poly.pdbx_seq_one_letter_code
_entity_poly.pdbx_strand_id
1 'polypeptide(L)'
;MNVTNELQESAETVKRHMDGNQENMGLLEGRFLQVNNRVKEGLGQMASAEGAMGQVEDAISSARQATATLLAQMEQIQQMLRQIEEVASQTNLLSLNASIEAARAGAAGKGFAVVADEVRSLAARSAQVAVKIQAVVNALAGATQEVYTRVDGGGTAVRDGMASLHELGDSLEAMEAAAQDARRIMQEQRCGMDQTDASVVKMRAGVAQISQYTNDNADGVEKITVAIEEQNASTTALAAQFLEIAGMSEELCRDA
;
A
#
# COMPACT_ATOMS: atom_id res chain seq x y z
N MET A 1 46.90 6.12 35.55
CA MET A 1 46.00 4.94 35.48
C MET A 1 44.57 5.24 35.00
N ASN A 2 44.08 6.49 34.94
CA ASN A 2 42.66 6.73 34.62
C ASN A 2 42.29 6.54 33.14
N VAL A 3 43.12 7.06 32.22
CA VAL A 3 42.75 7.18 30.79
C VAL A 3 42.68 5.82 30.06
N THR A 4 43.57 4.88 30.37
CA THR A 4 43.58 3.56 29.71
C THR A 4 42.37 2.72 30.12
N ASN A 5 41.95 2.81 31.39
CA ASN A 5 40.74 2.15 31.88
C ASN A 5 39.48 2.76 31.26
N GLU A 6 39.39 4.09 31.19
CA GLU A 6 38.28 4.79 30.53
C GLU A 6 38.16 4.39 29.04
N LEU A 7 39.28 4.29 28.32
CA LEU A 7 39.29 3.85 26.92
C LEU A 7 38.85 2.39 26.76
N GLN A 8 39.24 1.52 27.69
CA GLN A 8 38.85 0.11 27.67
C GLN A 8 37.34 -0.06 27.93
N GLU A 9 36.79 0.69 28.88
CA GLU A 9 35.36 0.73 29.19
C GLU A 9 34.55 1.32 28.02
N SER A 10 35.07 2.35 27.36
CA SER A 10 34.48 2.91 26.14
C SER A 10 34.45 1.86 25.02
N ALA A 11 35.53 1.11 24.80
CA ALA A 11 35.59 0.05 23.80
C ALA A 11 34.61 -1.10 24.10
N GLU A 12 34.42 -1.47 25.37
CA GLU A 12 33.37 -2.40 25.81
C GLU A 12 31.96 -1.89 25.54
N THR A 13 31.73 -0.60 25.77
CA THR A 13 30.43 0.01 25.51
C THR A 13 30.11 0.04 24.02
N VAL A 14 31.07 0.41 23.17
CA VAL A 14 30.90 0.36 21.71
C VAL A 14 30.62 -1.08 21.24
N LYS A 15 31.34 -2.07 21.78
CA LYS A 15 31.10 -3.48 21.44
C LYS A 15 29.67 -3.93 21.78
N ARG A 16 29.19 -3.63 23.00
CA ARG A 16 27.80 -3.93 23.40
C ARG A 16 26.78 -3.28 22.46
N HIS A 17 27.03 -2.06 22.01
CA HIS A 17 26.17 -1.39 21.03
C HIS A 17 26.22 -2.07 19.65
N MET A 18 27.38 -2.56 19.20
CA MET A 18 27.50 -3.29 17.94
C MET A 18 26.74 -4.62 17.97
N ASP A 19 26.86 -5.38 19.06
CA ASP A 19 26.13 -6.65 19.24
C ASP A 19 24.61 -6.42 19.19
N GLY A 20 24.11 -5.40 19.90
CA GLY A 20 22.69 -5.03 19.87
C GLY A 20 22.23 -4.52 18.49
N ASN A 21 23.08 -3.78 17.79
CA ASN A 21 22.77 -3.37 16.42
C ASN A 21 22.71 -4.58 15.47
N GLN A 22 23.54 -5.62 15.65
CA GLN A 22 23.51 -6.82 14.81
C GLN A 22 22.21 -7.60 14.99
N GLU A 23 21.72 -7.71 16.23
CA GLU A 23 20.43 -8.30 16.52
C GLU A 23 19.28 -7.51 15.88
N ASN A 24 19.29 -6.18 16.03
CA ASN A 24 18.30 -5.30 15.40
C ASN A 24 18.30 -5.43 13.88
N MET A 25 19.46 -5.58 13.25
CA MET A 25 19.60 -5.82 11.82
C MET A 25 18.93 -7.12 11.38
N GLY A 26 19.11 -8.21 12.13
CA GLY A 26 18.45 -9.48 11.85
C GLY A 26 16.92 -9.39 11.96
N LEU A 27 16.42 -8.68 12.98
CA LEU A 27 14.98 -8.41 13.14
C LEU A 27 14.42 -7.57 11.99
N LEU A 28 15.14 -6.52 11.56
CA LEU A 28 14.75 -5.70 10.42
C LEU A 28 14.69 -6.51 9.13
N GLU A 29 15.70 -7.35 8.86
CA GLU A 29 15.74 -8.21 7.68
C GLU A 29 14.51 -9.14 7.60
N GLY A 30 14.15 -9.76 8.73
CA GLY A 30 12.93 -10.56 8.84
C GLY A 30 11.65 -9.76 8.57
N ARG A 31 11.55 -8.53 9.08
CA ARG A 31 10.39 -7.66 8.83
C ARG A 31 10.29 -7.24 7.37
N PHE A 32 11.39 -6.91 6.69
CA PHE A 32 11.38 -6.56 5.27
C PHE A 32 11.05 -7.76 4.36
N LEU A 33 11.37 -8.99 4.78
CA LEU A 33 10.89 -10.19 4.10
C LEU A 33 9.37 -10.31 4.21
N GLN A 34 8.80 -10.08 5.38
CA GLN A 34 7.34 -10.08 5.55
C GLN A 34 6.65 -8.98 4.75
N VAL A 35 7.19 -7.76 4.73
CA VAL A 35 6.64 -6.65 3.93
C VAL A 35 6.63 -7.01 2.46
N ASN A 36 7.74 -7.52 1.91
CA ASN A 36 7.83 -7.90 0.50
C ASN A 36 6.83 -9.02 0.14
N ASN A 37 6.70 -10.03 0.99
CA ASN A 37 5.69 -11.08 0.78
C ASN A 37 4.26 -10.52 0.77
N ARG A 38 3.94 -9.62 1.71
CA ARG A 38 2.62 -8.96 1.75
C ARG A 38 2.36 -8.08 0.54
N VAL A 39 3.36 -7.37 0.04
CA VAL A 39 3.25 -6.57 -1.19
C VAL A 39 2.95 -7.48 -2.38
N LYS A 40 3.66 -8.61 -2.53
CA LYS A 40 3.40 -9.60 -3.58
C LYS A 40 2.02 -10.23 -3.49
N GLU A 41 1.58 -10.59 -2.29
CA GLU A 41 0.22 -11.07 -2.04
C GLU A 41 -0.81 -10.01 -2.42
N GLY A 42 -0.58 -8.74 -2.05
CA GLY A 42 -1.42 -7.60 -2.40
C GLY A 42 -1.54 -7.41 -3.92
N LEU A 43 -0.43 -7.44 -4.65
CA LEU A 43 -0.42 -7.36 -6.12
C LEU A 43 -1.21 -8.51 -6.76
N GLY A 44 -1.09 -9.73 -6.23
CA GLY A 44 -1.87 -10.88 -6.70
C GLY A 44 -3.38 -10.74 -6.43
N GLN A 45 -3.75 -10.22 -5.26
CA GLN A 45 -5.15 -9.90 -4.93
C GLN A 45 -5.71 -8.80 -5.84
N MET A 46 -4.89 -7.78 -6.16
CA MET A 46 -5.26 -6.71 -7.06
C MET A 46 -5.54 -7.22 -8.48
N ALA A 47 -4.65 -8.03 -9.04
CA ALA A 47 -4.86 -8.63 -10.36
C ALA A 47 -6.15 -9.48 -10.41
N SER A 48 -6.47 -10.16 -9.31
CA SER A 48 -7.73 -10.90 -9.19
C SER A 48 -8.95 -9.97 -9.12
N ALA A 49 -8.83 -8.84 -8.42
CA ALA A 49 -9.88 -7.84 -8.33
C ALA A 49 -10.13 -7.12 -9.67
N GLU A 50 -9.07 -6.80 -10.42
CA GLU A 50 -9.17 -6.26 -11.79
C GLU A 50 -9.89 -7.23 -12.72
N GLY A 51 -9.54 -8.53 -12.67
CA GLY A 51 -10.24 -9.56 -13.43
C GLY A 51 -11.72 -9.66 -13.08
N ALA A 52 -12.06 -9.59 -11.79
CA ALA A 52 -13.45 -9.59 -11.33
C ALA A 52 -14.21 -8.33 -11.80
N MET A 53 -13.58 -7.16 -11.75
CA MET A 53 -14.19 -5.91 -12.24
C MET A 53 -14.42 -5.94 -13.75
N GLY A 54 -13.51 -6.53 -14.53
CA GLY A 54 -13.72 -6.77 -15.96
C GLY A 54 -14.96 -7.63 -16.24
N GLN A 55 -15.17 -8.71 -15.46
CA GLN A 55 -16.38 -9.53 -15.58
C GLN A 55 -17.67 -8.76 -15.23
N VAL A 56 -17.60 -7.87 -14.24
CA VAL A 56 -18.74 -7.01 -13.88
C VAL A 56 -19.01 -5.99 -14.99
N GLU A 57 -17.98 -5.42 -15.62
CA GLU A 57 -18.12 -4.52 -16.77
C GLU A 57 -18.82 -5.20 -17.96
N ASP A 58 -18.42 -6.44 -18.28
CA ASP A 58 -19.07 -7.25 -19.31
C ASP A 58 -20.55 -7.53 -19.00
N ALA A 59 -20.86 -7.84 -17.73
CA ALA A 59 -22.22 -8.07 -17.27
C ALA A 59 -23.08 -6.79 -17.35
N ILE A 60 -22.51 -5.63 -17.00
CA ILE A 60 -23.16 -4.32 -17.12
C ILE A 60 -23.42 -3.98 -18.58
N SER A 61 -22.44 -4.20 -19.47
CA SER A 61 -22.59 -3.99 -20.91
C SER A 61 -23.74 -4.84 -21.47
N SER A 62 -23.77 -6.12 -21.12
CA SER A 62 -24.83 -7.05 -21.51
C SER A 62 -26.20 -6.60 -20.99
N ALA A 63 -26.29 -6.14 -19.73
CA ALA A 63 -27.51 -5.63 -19.14
C ALA A 63 -28.01 -4.33 -19.81
N ARG A 64 -27.09 -3.42 -20.19
CA ARG A 64 -27.43 -2.21 -20.97
C ARG A 64 -28.03 -2.59 -22.33
N GLN A 65 -27.45 -3.57 -23.01
CA GLN A 65 -27.98 -4.03 -24.30
C GLN A 65 -29.36 -4.69 -24.15
N ALA A 66 -29.55 -5.52 -23.14
CA ALA A 66 -30.81 -6.20 -22.87
C ALA A 66 -31.94 -5.20 -22.55
N THR A 67 -31.66 -4.21 -21.69
CA THR A 67 -32.63 -3.16 -21.32
C THR A 67 -32.97 -2.26 -22.52
N ALA A 68 -32.00 -1.88 -23.34
CA ALA A 68 -32.24 -1.14 -24.58
C ALA A 68 -33.14 -1.93 -25.56
N THR A 69 -32.89 -3.23 -25.69
CA THR A 69 -33.72 -4.11 -26.54
C THR A 69 -35.15 -4.21 -26.02
N LEU A 70 -35.32 -4.37 -24.70
CA LEU A 70 -36.64 -4.40 -24.07
C LEU A 70 -37.41 -3.09 -24.30
N LEU A 71 -36.78 -1.94 -24.13
CA LEU A 71 -37.41 -0.63 -24.40
C LEU A 71 -37.91 -0.53 -25.85
N ALA A 72 -37.08 -0.93 -26.83
CA ALA A 72 -37.46 -0.94 -28.24
C ALA A 72 -38.64 -1.91 -28.52
N GLN A 73 -38.64 -3.10 -27.90
CA GLN A 73 -39.75 -4.04 -28.01
C GLN A 73 -41.04 -3.49 -27.40
N MET A 74 -40.96 -2.79 -26.26
CA MET A 74 -42.12 -2.15 -25.66
C MET A 74 -42.69 -1.09 -26.59
N GLU A 75 -41.86 -0.23 -27.21
CA GLU A 75 -42.32 0.76 -28.19
C GLU A 75 -43.06 0.11 -29.37
N GLN A 76 -42.56 -1.02 -29.88
CA GLN A 76 -43.25 -1.78 -30.93
C GLN A 76 -44.61 -2.31 -30.45
N ILE A 77 -44.71 -2.81 -29.22
CA ILE A 77 -45.99 -3.25 -28.65
C ILE A 77 -46.96 -2.07 -28.54
N GLN A 78 -46.50 -0.90 -28.10
CA GLN A 78 -47.34 0.30 -28.05
C GLN A 78 -47.86 0.70 -29.45
N GLN A 79 -47.04 0.57 -30.50
CA GLN A 79 -47.50 0.80 -31.88
C GLN A 79 -48.59 -0.18 -32.30
N MET A 80 -48.41 -1.48 -31.99
CA MET A 80 -49.42 -2.50 -32.29
C MET A 80 -50.73 -2.26 -31.53
N LEU A 81 -50.66 -1.84 -30.26
CA LEU A 81 -51.84 -1.52 -29.47
C LEU A 81 -52.63 -0.33 -30.03
N ARG A 82 -51.94 0.71 -30.51
CA ARG A 82 -52.57 1.83 -31.22
C ARG A 82 -53.30 1.37 -32.49
N GLN A 83 -52.71 0.45 -33.26
CA GLN A 83 -53.36 -0.13 -34.44
C GLN A 83 -54.59 -0.96 -34.06
N ILE A 84 -54.54 -1.71 -32.96
CA ILE A 84 -55.69 -2.49 -32.46
C ILE A 84 -56.83 -1.55 -32.03
N GLU A 85 -56.53 -0.45 -31.34
CA GLU A 85 -57.52 0.57 -30.97
C GLU A 85 -58.17 1.20 -32.22
N GLU A 86 -57.37 1.49 -33.26
CA GLU A 86 -57.86 2.02 -34.52
C GLU A 86 -58.80 1.02 -35.23
N VAL A 87 -58.40 -0.25 -35.34
CA VAL A 87 -59.23 -1.31 -35.94
C VAL A 87 -60.51 -1.53 -35.14
N ALA A 88 -60.44 -1.51 -33.81
CA ALA A 88 -61.61 -1.64 -32.95
C ALA A 88 -62.57 -0.45 -33.11
N SER A 89 -62.04 0.78 -33.22
CA SER A 89 -62.83 1.98 -33.50
C SER A 89 -63.52 1.91 -34.87
N GLN A 90 -62.80 1.52 -35.92
CA GLN A 90 -63.36 1.32 -37.26
C GLN A 90 -64.43 0.24 -37.27
N THR A 91 -64.20 -0.90 -36.60
CA THR A 91 -65.17 -2.00 -36.49
C THR A 91 -66.43 -1.56 -35.75
N ASN A 92 -66.28 -0.77 -34.68
CA ASN A 92 -67.39 -0.20 -33.94
C ASN A 92 -68.23 0.77 -34.79
N LEU A 93 -67.60 1.57 -35.66
CA LEU A 93 -68.30 2.44 -36.60
C LEU A 93 -69.01 1.65 -37.72
N LEU A 94 -68.35 0.62 -38.26
CA LEU A 94 -68.92 -0.29 -39.25
C LEU A 94 -70.15 -1.02 -38.70
N SER A 95 -70.06 -1.55 -37.48
CA SER A 95 -71.17 -2.26 -36.85
C SER A 95 -72.32 -1.33 -36.48
N LEU A 96 -72.03 -0.09 -36.08
CA LEU A 96 -73.06 0.94 -35.87
C LEU A 96 -73.84 1.22 -37.16
N ASN A 97 -73.13 1.40 -38.29
CA ASN A 97 -73.78 1.59 -39.59
C ASN A 97 -74.64 0.37 -39.98
N ALA A 98 -74.15 -0.85 -39.71
CA ALA A 98 -74.90 -2.08 -39.95
C ALA A 98 -76.16 -2.18 -39.06
N SER A 99 -76.08 -1.83 -37.77
CA SER A 99 -77.24 -1.78 -36.87
C SER A 99 -78.29 -0.77 -37.36
N ILE A 100 -77.86 0.40 -37.86
CA ILE A 100 -78.75 1.42 -38.44
C ILE A 100 -79.47 0.87 -39.69
N GLU A 101 -78.73 0.25 -40.62
CA GLU A 101 -79.33 -0.26 -41.86
C GLU A 101 -80.23 -1.48 -41.59
N ALA A 102 -79.88 -2.33 -40.62
CA ALA A 102 -80.71 -3.43 -40.17
C ALA A 102 -82.04 -2.93 -39.55
N ALA A 103 -82.01 -1.84 -38.77
CA ALA A 103 -83.22 -1.20 -38.27
C ALA A 103 -84.08 -0.64 -39.41
N ARG A 104 -83.45 -0.09 -40.45
CA ARG A 104 -84.10 0.47 -41.64
C ARG A 104 -84.82 -0.60 -42.47
N ALA A 105 -84.29 -1.82 -42.53
CA ALA A 105 -84.91 -2.97 -43.18
C ALA A 105 -86.11 -3.57 -42.39
N GLY A 106 -86.40 -3.06 -41.19
CA GLY A 106 -87.57 -3.46 -40.39
C GLY A 106 -87.55 -4.94 -39.99
N ALA A 107 -88.63 -5.67 -40.28
CA ALA A 107 -88.77 -7.08 -39.89
C ALA A 107 -87.71 -8.00 -40.53
N ALA A 108 -87.27 -7.71 -41.76
CA ALA A 108 -86.27 -8.49 -42.48
C ALA A 108 -84.85 -8.32 -41.91
N GLY A 109 -84.57 -7.22 -41.21
CA GLY A 109 -83.25 -6.88 -40.65
C GLY A 109 -83.02 -7.35 -39.21
N LYS A 110 -84.02 -7.91 -38.51
CA LYS A 110 -83.91 -8.26 -37.09
C LYS A 110 -82.72 -9.16 -36.75
N GLY A 111 -82.44 -10.17 -37.57
CA GLY A 111 -81.29 -11.06 -37.35
C GLY A 111 -79.95 -10.34 -37.54
N PHE A 112 -79.86 -9.46 -38.54
CA PHE A 112 -78.67 -8.65 -38.78
C PHE A 112 -78.42 -7.61 -37.69
N ALA A 113 -79.48 -7.03 -37.11
CA ALA A 113 -79.36 -6.08 -36.01
C ALA A 113 -78.69 -6.70 -34.77
N VAL A 114 -79.07 -7.94 -34.42
CA VAL A 114 -78.47 -8.67 -33.29
C VAL A 114 -76.98 -8.94 -33.53
N VAL A 115 -76.61 -9.35 -34.75
CA VAL A 115 -75.20 -9.58 -35.11
C VAL A 115 -74.41 -8.27 -35.07
N ALA A 116 -74.96 -7.19 -35.60
CA ALA A 116 -74.30 -5.89 -35.61
C ALA A 116 -74.06 -5.34 -34.18
N ASP A 117 -75.02 -5.50 -33.27
CA ASP A 117 -74.86 -5.11 -31.87
C ASP A 117 -73.83 -5.97 -31.13
N GLU A 118 -73.77 -7.28 -31.41
CA GLU A 118 -72.74 -8.17 -30.85
C GLU A 118 -71.34 -7.78 -31.36
N VAL A 119 -71.19 -7.50 -32.66
CA VAL A 119 -69.92 -7.01 -33.23
C VAL A 119 -69.53 -5.66 -32.61
N ARG A 120 -70.49 -4.77 -32.37
CA ARG A 120 -70.25 -3.49 -31.67
C ARG A 120 -69.72 -3.69 -30.26
N SER A 121 -70.36 -4.58 -29.50
CA SER A 121 -69.95 -4.96 -28.14
C SER A 121 -68.54 -5.54 -28.14
N LEU A 122 -68.24 -6.44 -29.08
CA LEU A 122 -66.92 -7.06 -29.23
C LEU A 122 -65.84 -6.03 -29.57
N ALA A 123 -66.12 -5.09 -30.47
CA ALA A 123 -65.21 -4.01 -30.83
C ALA A 123 -64.91 -3.09 -29.63
N ALA A 124 -65.94 -2.68 -28.88
CA ALA A 124 -65.77 -1.87 -27.67
C ALA A 124 -64.94 -2.61 -26.60
N ARG A 125 -65.18 -3.92 -26.42
CA ARG A 125 -64.42 -4.74 -25.48
C ARG A 125 -62.96 -4.90 -25.92
N SER A 126 -62.69 -5.07 -27.22
CA SER A 126 -61.33 -5.12 -27.77
C SER A 126 -60.55 -3.83 -27.53
N ALA A 127 -61.17 -2.66 -27.78
CA ALA A 127 -60.54 -1.37 -27.48
C ALA A 127 -60.23 -1.23 -25.98
N GLN A 128 -61.15 -1.63 -25.11
CA GLN A 128 -60.95 -1.55 -23.67
C GLN A 128 -59.83 -2.48 -23.17
N VAL A 129 -59.66 -3.65 -23.79
CA VAL A 129 -58.53 -4.55 -23.51
C VAL A 129 -57.22 -3.94 -23.99
N ALA A 130 -57.20 -3.34 -25.19
CA ALA A 130 -56.00 -2.68 -25.72
C ALA A 130 -55.50 -1.56 -24.78
N VAL A 131 -56.40 -0.70 -24.29
CA VAL A 131 -56.08 0.35 -23.30
C VAL A 131 -55.46 -0.24 -22.01
N LYS A 132 -56.01 -1.36 -21.52
CA LYS A 132 -55.47 -2.03 -20.31
C LYS A 132 -54.07 -2.59 -20.56
N ILE A 133 -53.83 -3.21 -21.72
CA ILE A 133 -52.50 -3.71 -22.08
C ILE A 133 -51.52 -2.53 -22.23
N GLN A 134 -51.96 -1.42 -22.82
CA GLN A 134 -51.15 -0.21 -22.99
C GLN A 134 -50.68 0.34 -21.63
N ALA A 135 -51.54 0.34 -20.61
CA ALA A 135 -51.17 0.75 -19.26
C ALA A 135 -50.08 -0.16 -18.66
N VAL A 136 -50.19 -1.48 -18.85
CA VAL A 136 -49.19 -2.45 -18.38
C VAL A 136 -47.85 -2.26 -19.11
N VAL A 137 -47.88 -2.08 -20.43
CA VAL A 137 -46.67 -1.83 -21.24
C VAL A 137 -45.97 -0.53 -20.83
N ASN A 138 -46.73 0.53 -20.54
CA ASN A 138 -46.16 1.79 -20.03
C ASN A 138 -45.48 1.62 -18.68
N ALA A 139 -46.10 0.88 -17.76
CA ALA A 139 -45.51 0.57 -16.46
C ALA A 139 -44.22 -0.25 -16.61
N LEU A 140 -44.21 -1.23 -17.53
CA LEU A 140 -43.04 -2.05 -17.81
C LEU A 140 -41.91 -1.23 -18.45
N ALA A 141 -42.23 -0.30 -19.37
CA ALA A 141 -41.25 0.62 -19.94
C ALA A 141 -40.61 1.51 -18.85
N GLY A 142 -41.42 2.06 -17.95
CA GLY A 142 -40.93 2.84 -16.81
C GLY A 142 -40.00 2.04 -15.88
N ALA A 143 -40.40 0.82 -15.52
CA ALA A 143 -39.56 -0.07 -14.72
C ALA A 143 -38.25 -0.44 -15.44
N THR A 144 -38.32 -0.70 -16.75
CA THR A 144 -37.12 -0.99 -17.57
C THR A 144 -36.17 0.20 -17.61
N GLN A 145 -36.70 1.42 -17.71
CA GLN A 145 -35.91 2.65 -17.70
C GLN A 145 -35.19 2.84 -16.34
N GLU A 146 -35.86 2.54 -15.23
CA GLU A 146 -35.24 2.59 -13.90
C GLU A 146 -34.07 1.58 -13.79
N VAL A 147 -34.27 0.35 -14.29
CA VAL A 147 -33.20 -0.66 -14.35
C VAL A 147 -32.03 -0.15 -15.20
N TYR A 148 -32.30 0.45 -16.36
CA TYR A 148 -31.25 1.04 -17.20
C TYR A 148 -30.41 2.08 -16.44
N THR A 149 -31.06 3.01 -15.74
CA THR A 149 -30.35 4.03 -14.95
C THR A 149 -29.50 3.41 -13.84
N ARG A 150 -29.99 2.36 -13.16
CA ARG A 150 -29.22 1.66 -12.12
C ARG A 150 -28.02 0.91 -12.70
N VAL A 151 -28.19 0.24 -13.83
CA VAL A 151 -27.10 -0.44 -14.56
C VAL A 151 -26.06 0.57 -15.02
N ASP A 152 -26.49 1.74 -15.52
CA ASP A 152 -25.59 2.80 -15.95
C ASP A 152 -24.77 3.38 -14.79
N GLY A 153 -25.41 3.63 -13.65
CA GLY A 153 -24.74 4.01 -12.41
C GLY A 153 -23.74 2.95 -11.93
N GLY A 154 -24.11 1.68 -12.01
CA GLY A 154 -23.21 0.55 -11.74
C GLY A 154 -21.97 0.57 -12.64
N GLY A 155 -22.13 0.90 -13.92
CA GLY A 155 -21.01 1.02 -14.86
C GLY A 155 -20.04 2.15 -14.52
N THR A 156 -20.54 3.23 -13.93
CA THR A 156 -19.68 4.31 -13.42
C THR A 156 -18.94 3.86 -12.16
N ALA A 157 -19.62 3.21 -11.22
CA ALA A 157 -18.99 2.68 -10.01
C ALA A 157 -17.87 1.67 -10.30
N VAL A 158 -18.03 0.81 -11.32
CA VAL A 158 -16.98 -0.13 -11.76
C VAL A 158 -15.76 0.61 -12.31
N ARG A 159 -15.97 1.65 -13.13
CA ARG A 159 -14.86 2.46 -13.66
C ARG A 159 -14.08 3.17 -12.55
N ASP A 160 -14.79 3.75 -11.59
CA ASP A 160 -14.16 4.39 -10.42
C ASP A 160 -13.40 3.36 -9.55
N GLY A 161 -13.96 2.16 -9.41
CA GLY A 161 -13.31 1.03 -8.74
C GLY A 161 -12.03 0.58 -9.44
N MET A 162 -12.04 0.49 -10.77
CA MET A 162 -10.85 0.18 -11.57
C MET A 162 -9.75 1.24 -11.43
N ALA A 163 -10.12 2.53 -11.45
CA ALA A 163 -9.15 3.60 -11.21
C ALA A 163 -8.51 3.51 -9.81
N SER A 164 -9.32 3.20 -8.79
CA SER A 164 -8.84 3.02 -7.42
C SER A 164 -7.91 1.80 -7.28
N LEU A 165 -8.20 0.70 -8.00
CA LEU A 165 -7.32 -0.47 -8.05
C LEU A 165 -5.98 -0.14 -8.70
N HIS A 166 -5.99 0.66 -9.77
CA HIS A 166 -4.76 1.08 -10.44
C HIS A 166 -3.86 1.93 -9.52
N GLU A 167 -4.45 2.91 -8.82
CA GLU A 167 -3.71 3.72 -7.83
C GLU A 167 -3.15 2.88 -6.68
N LEU A 168 -3.91 1.88 -6.23
CA LEU A 168 -3.42 0.91 -5.24
C LEU A 168 -2.23 0.10 -5.78
N GLY A 169 -2.25 -0.27 -7.06
CA GLY A 169 -1.16 -0.95 -7.74
C GLY A 169 0.11 -0.14 -7.75
N ASP A 170 0.03 1.12 -8.19
CA ASP A 170 1.16 2.05 -8.18
C ASP A 170 1.75 2.19 -6.77
N SER A 171 0.89 2.28 -5.74
CA SER A 171 1.34 2.35 -4.35
C SER A 171 2.05 1.08 -3.90
N LEU A 172 1.59 -0.10 -4.31
CA LEU A 172 2.22 -1.38 -3.96
C LEU A 172 3.57 -1.56 -4.67
N GLU A 173 3.68 -1.15 -5.94
CA GLU A 173 4.96 -1.14 -6.67
C GLU A 173 5.96 -0.20 -6.01
N ALA A 174 5.54 1.00 -5.60
CA ALA A 174 6.38 1.93 -4.85
C ALA A 174 6.82 1.33 -3.50
N MET A 175 5.96 0.57 -2.83
CA MET A 175 6.33 -0.15 -1.60
C MET A 175 7.34 -1.27 -1.86
N GLU A 176 7.23 -1.99 -2.99
CA GLU A 176 8.23 -3.00 -3.37
C GLU A 176 9.60 -2.35 -3.59
N ALA A 177 9.65 -1.24 -4.34
CA ALA A 177 10.88 -0.49 -4.56
C ALA A 177 11.49 0.01 -3.25
N ALA A 178 10.69 0.62 -2.37
CA ALA A 178 11.15 1.08 -1.06
C ALA A 178 11.67 -0.05 -0.18
N ALA A 179 11.05 -1.24 -0.22
CA ALA A 179 11.51 -2.41 0.50
C ALA A 179 12.84 -2.95 -0.05
N GLN A 180 13.07 -2.88 -1.37
CA GLN A 180 14.35 -3.25 -1.99
C GLN A 180 15.46 -2.27 -1.59
N ASP A 181 15.19 -0.97 -1.62
CA ASP A 181 16.14 0.07 -1.18
C ASP A 181 16.51 -0.09 0.29
N ALA A 182 15.53 -0.36 1.15
CA ALA A 182 15.79 -0.60 2.56
C ALA A 182 16.68 -1.83 2.79
N ARG A 183 16.52 -2.90 1.99
CA ARG A 183 17.42 -4.06 2.03
C ARG A 183 18.85 -3.69 1.63
N ARG A 184 19.03 -2.85 0.62
CA ARG A 184 20.37 -2.37 0.23
C ARG A 184 21.01 -1.57 1.36
N ILE A 185 20.30 -0.61 1.94
CA ILE A 185 20.78 0.20 3.07
C ILE A 185 21.14 -0.69 4.27
N MET A 186 20.33 -1.71 4.54
CA MET A 186 20.60 -2.67 5.60
C MET A 186 21.91 -3.46 5.39
N GLN A 187 22.18 -3.88 4.15
CA GLN A 187 23.44 -4.56 3.82
C GLN A 187 24.65 -3.64 4.00
N GLU A 188 24.54 -2.38 3.58
CA GLU A 188 25.57 -1.35 3.79
C GLU A 188 25.83 -1.12 5.28
N GLN A 189 24.77 -1.02 6.09
CA GLN A 189 24.88 -0.84 7.53
C GLN A 189 25.56 -2.02 8.22
N ARG A 190 25.24 -3.26 7.80
CA ARG A 190 25.91 -4.47 8.29
C ARG A 190 27.41 -4.44 8.02
N CYS A 191 27.80 -4.06 6.80
CA CYS A 191 29.21 -3.90 6.46
C CYS A 191 29.91 -2.83 7.31
N GLY A 192 29.27 -1.68 7.55
CA GLY A 192 29.80 -0.63 8.42
C GLY A 192 29.96 -1.07 9.88
N MET A 193 29.06 -1.94 10.37
CA MET A 193 29.16 -2.51 11.71
C MET A 193 30.33 -3.49 11.81
N ASP A 194 30.53 -4.36 10.82
CA ASP A 194 31.68 -5.29 10.80
C ASP A 194 33.01 -4.52 10.78
N GLN A 195 33.09 -3.39 10.05
CA GLN A 195 34.25 -2.50 10.06
C GLN A 195 34.48 -1.82 11.42
N THR A 196 33.40 -1.43 12.09
CA THR A 196 33.46 -0.81 13.42
C THR A 196 33.93 -1.83 14.46
N ASP A 197 33.42 -3.06 14.44
CA ASP A 197 33.86 -4.13 15.33
C ASP A 197 35.36 -4.43 15.17
N ALA A 198 35.83 -4.55 13.92
CA ALA A 198 37.25 -4.71 13.62
C ALA A 198 38.10 -3.52 14.14
N SER A 199 37.56 -2.30 14.09
CA SER A 199 38.23 -1.10 14.60
C SER A 199 38.30 -1.08 16.13
N VAL A 200 37.25 -1.54 16.83
CA VAL A 200 37.23 -1.71 18.29
C VAL A 200 38.27 -2.73 18.74
N VAL A 201 38.40 -3.85 18.01
CA VAL A 201 39.44 -4.87 18.29
C VAL A 201 40.84 -4.26 18.18
N LYS A 202 41.13 -3.51 17.11
CA LYS A 202 42.41 -2.82 16.94
C LYS A 202 42.65 -1.77 18.04
N MET A 203 41.62 -1.02 18.42
CA MET A 203 41.70 -0.02 19.47
C MET A 203 42.07 -0.65 20.82
N ARG A 204 41.42 -1.77 21.19
CA ARG A 204 41.77 -2.52 22.41
C ARG A 204 43.21 -2.99 22.41
N ALA A 205 43.69 -3.51 21.29
CA ALA A 205 45.09 -3.90 21.16
C ALA A 205 46.05 -2.70 21.34
N GLY A 206 45.72 -1.55 20.75
CA GLY A 206 46.49 -0.32 20.93
C GLY A 206 46.48 0.20 22.38
N VAL A 207 45.34 0.16 23.07
CA VAL A 207 45.24 0.54 24.49
C VAL A 207 46.07 -0.40 25.39
N ALA A 208 46.10 -1.69 25.07
CA ALA A 208 46.95 -2.65 25.77
C ALA A 208 48.44 -2.34 25.57
N GLN A 209 48.86 -1.99 24.35
CA GLN A 209 50.24 -1.56 24.07
C GLN A 209 50.61 -0.26 24.79
N ILE A 210 49.71 0.73 24.83
CA ILE A 210 49.95 1.99 25.56
C ILE A 210 50.10 1.72 27.06
N SER A 211 49.26 0.84 27.62
CA SER A 211 49.38 0.42 29.02
C SER A 211 50.74 -0.21 29.31
N GLN A 212 51.23 -1.07 28.41
CA GLN A 212 52.55 -1.66 28.51
C GLN A 212 53.65 -0.60 28.48
N TYR A 213 53.66 0.30 27.48
CA TYR A 213 54.65 1.38 27.41
C TYR A 213 54.62 2.32 28.61
N THR A 214 53.44 2.57 29.18
CA THR A 214 53.29 3.40 30.38
C THR A 214 53.93 2.71 31.59
N ASN A 215 53.78 1.40 31.72
CA ASN A 215 54.40 0.62 32.79
C ASN A 215 55.93 0.58 32.62
N ASP A 216 56.42 0.30 31.41
CA ASP A 216 57.85 0.29 31.11
C ASP A 216 58.49 1.67 31.37
N ASN A 217 57.78 2.76 31.05
CA ASN A 217 58.23 4.12 31.37
C ASN A 217 58.24 4.39 32.88
N ALA A 218 57.26 3.90 33.63
CA ALA A 218 57.24 4.05 35.09
C ALA A 218 58.46 3.35 35.72
N ASP A 219 58.73 2.11 35.33
CA ASP A 219 59.93 1.36 35.73
C ASP A 219 61.23 2.10 35.32
N GLY A 220 61.24 2.69 34.12
CA GLY A 220 62.36 3.50 33.63
C GLY A 220 62.60 4.75 34.47
N VAL A 221 61.54 5.48 34.83
CA VAL A 221 61.60 6.65 35.71
C VAL A 221 62.07 6.27 37.11
N GLU A 222 61.63 5.13 37.64
CA GLU A 222 62.11 4.61 38.93
C GLU A 222 63.63 4.34 38.88
N LYS A 223 64.11 3.64 37.85
CA LYS A 223 65.54 3.39 37.64
C LYS A 223 66.35 4.68 37.50
N ILE A 224 65.83 5.67 36.77
CA ILE A 224 66.47 6.99 36.64
C ILE A 224 66.54 7.69 38.00
N THR A 225 65.48 7.59 38.81
CA THR A 225 65.44 8.20 40.15
C THR A 225 66.52 7.59 41.05
N VAL A 226 66.65 6.26 41.06
CA VAL A 226 67.72 5.56 41.78
C VAL A 226 69.11 5.99 41.29
N ALA A 227 69.31 6.06 39.98
CA ALA A 227 70.59 6.51 39.42
C ALA A 227 70.92 7.97 39.81
N ILE A 228 69.93 8.85 39.90
CA ILE A 228 70.09 10.23 40.38
C ILE A 228 70.49 10.24 41.86
N GLU A 229 69.88 9.40 42.70
CA GLU A 229 70.25 9.28 44.12
C GLU A 229 71.70 8.81 44.29
N GLU A 230 72.11 7.77 43.56
CA GLU A 230 73.49 7.27 43.54
C GLU A 230 74.48 8.34 43.05
N GLN A 231 74.13 9.05 41.98
CA GLN A 231 74.94 10.14 41.44
C GLN A 231 75.10 11.28 42.44
N ASN A 232 74.04 11.64 43.17
CA ASN A 232 74.07 12.69 44.19
C ASN A 232 74.96 12.29 45.38
N ALA A 233 74.85 11.03 45.84
CA ALA A 233 75.73 10.48 46.87
C ALA A 233 77.20 10.50 46.42
N SER A 234 77.49 10.06 45.19
CA SER A 234 78.83 10.08 44.61
C SER A 234 79.39 11.50 44.50
N THR A 235 78.56 12.47 44.06
CA THR A 235 78.95 13.88 43.96
C THR A 235 79.27 14.48 45.33
N THR A 236 78.49 14.13 46.36
CA THR A 236 78.74 14.54 47.75
C THR A 236 80.05 13.96 48.28
N ALA A 237 80.30 12.67 48.03
CA ALA A 237 81.55 12.02 48.42
C ALA A 237 82.77 12.66 47.73
N LEU A 238 82.65 12.98 46.43
CA LEU A 238 83.70 13.65 45.67
C LEU A 238 83.98 15.05 46.23
N ALA A 239 82.94 15.82 46.58
CA ALA A 239 83.09 17.13 47.21
C ALA A 239 83.83 17.04 48.56
N ALA A 240 83.53 16.02 49.37
CA ALA A 240 84.24 15.77 50.62
C ALA A 240 85.73 15.45 50.41
N GLN A 241 86.05 14.61 49.41
CA GLN A 241 87.44 14.31 49.04
C GLN A 241 88.21 15.56 48.59
N PHE A 242 87.57 16.46 47.82
CA PHE A 242 88.20 17.72 47.43
C PHE A 242 88.49 18.63 48.62
N LEU A 243 87.61 18.68 49.63
CA LEU A 243 87.85 19.41 50.88
C LEU A 243 89.01 18.81 51.68
N GLU A 244 89.10 17.48 51.76
CA GLU A 244 90.20 16.78 52.43
C GLU A 244 91.55 17.06 51.75
N ILE A 245 91.60 16.97 50.41
CA ILE A 245 92.79 17.31 49.62
C ILE A 245 93.19 18.79 49.83
N ALA A 246 92.22 19.70 49.83
CA ALA A 246 92.49 21.11 50.08
C ALA A 246 93.12 21.33 51.46
N GLY A 247 92.57 20.68 52.50
CA GLY A 247 93.12 20.71 53.86
C GLY A 247 94.52 20.12 53.97
N MET A 248 94.77 18.96 53.36
CA MET A 248 96.12 18.37 53.29
C MET A 248 97.11 19.30 52.58
N SER A 249 96.69 19.99 51.51
CA SER A 249 97.56 20.95 50.81
C SER A 249 97.89 22.16 51.67
N GLU A 250 96.96 22.59 52.52
CA GLU A 250 97.12 23.71 53.44
C GLU A 250 98.08 23.34 54.58
N GLU A 251 97.99 22.12 55.11
CA GLU A 251 98.97 21.56 56.06
C GLU A 251 100.37 21.43 55.43
N LEU A 252 100.47 20.88 54.21
CA LEU A 252 101.74 20.77 53.47
C LEU A 252 102.38 22.14 53.20
N CYS A 253 101.59 23.18 52.90
CA CYS A 253 102.10 24.55 52.76
C CYS A 253 102.54 25.18 54.08
N ARG A 254 102.02 24.71 55.21
CA ARG A 254 102.35 25.22 56.55
C ARG A 254 103.63 24.59 57.12
N ASP A 255 103.94 23.38 56.67
CA ASP A 255 105.13 22.60 57.05
C ASP A 255 106.35 22.79 56.11
N ALA A 256 106.20 23.60 55.05
CA ALA A 256 107.26 23.97 54.10
C ALA A 256 107.88 25.34 54.41
#